data_AF-A0A6G0KDS6-F1
#
_entry.id   AF-A0A6G0KDS6-F1
#
_cell.length_a   1.000
_cell.length_b   1.000
_cell.length_c   1.000
_cell.angle_alpha   90.00
_cell.angle_beta   90.00
_cell.angle_gamma   90.00
#
_symmetry.space_group_name_H-M   'P 1'
#
loop_
_entity.id
_entity.type
_entity.pdbx_description
1 polymer ?
#
loop_
_entity_poly.entity_id
_entity_poly.type
_entity_poly.pdbx_seq_one_letter_code
_entity_poly.pdbx_strand_id
1 'polypeptide(L)'
;MGRWMTIEQKRKLVTKAAEYPQMIQEKLAECAQATFSLANKPARHTIGDILRKAHLLAGEPYQDGKRRKPLRVVSLRLEKRLSTWIREQD
;
A
#
# COMPACT_ATOMS: atom_id res chain seq x y z
N MET A 1 -14.39 -0.61 -11.88
CA MET A 1 -13.94 -0.51 -10.47
C MET A 1 -13.41 0.89 -10.25
N GLY A 2 -13.97 1.64 -9.29
CA GLY A 2 -13.57 3.02 -8.99
C GLY A 2 -12.13 3.17 -8.49
N ARG A 3 -11.68 4.41 -8.31
CA ARG A 3 -10.36 4.72 -7.74
C ARG A 3 -10.17 3.99 -6.42
N TRP A 4 -9.06 3.27 -6.31
CA TRP A 4 -8.70 2.49 -5.11
C TRP A 4 -7.36 2.94 -4.55
N MET A 5 -7.13 2.64 -3.27
CA MET A 5 -5.96 3.06 -2.50
C MET A 5 -4.63 2.55 -3.08
N THR A 6 -3.65 3.45 -3.16
CA THR A 6 -2.25 3.11 -3.45
C THR A 6 -1.55 2.52 -2.22
N ILE A 7 -0.36 1.95 -2.40
CA ILE A 7 0.46 1.43 -1.31
C ILE A 7 0.87 2.56 -0.36
N GLU A 8 1.21 3.73 -0.88
CA GLU A 8 1.50 4.90 -0.06
C GLU A 8 0.30 5.31 0.80
N GLN A 9 -0.91 5.33 0.23
CA GLN A 9 -2.13 5.64 0.97
C GLN A 9 -2.43 4.58 2.05
N LYS A 10 -2.14 3.30 1.78
CA LYS A 10 -2.22 2.24 2.80
C LYS A 10 -1.22 2.47 3.94
N ARG A 11 0.01 2.89 3.65
CA ARG A 11 1.01 3.23 4.68
C ARG A 11 0.52 4.39 5.55
N LYS A 12 0.02 5.47 4.94
CA LYS A 12 -0.56 6.62 5.68
C LYS A 12 -1.71 6.21 6.58
N LEU A 13 -2.57 5.29 6.12
CA LEU A 13 -3.64 4.72 6.93
C LEU A 13 -3.10 3.94 8.14
N VAL A 14 -2.06 3.13 7.95
CA VAL A 14 -1.39 2.39 9.04
C VAL A 14 -0.80 3.37 10.06
N THR A 15 -0.11 4.43 9.61
CA THR A 15 0.43 5.47 10.49
C THR A 15 -0.69 6.12 11.32
N LYS A 16 -1.79 6.51 10.68
CA LYS A 16 -2.95 7.08 11.37
C LYS A 16 -3.58 6.12 12.39
N ALA A 17 -3.64 4.82 12.08
CA ALA A 17 -4.13 3.83 13.04
C ALA A 17 -3.18 3.65 14.25
N ALA A 18 -1.88 3.82 14.05
CA ALA A 18 -0.90 3.77 15.12
C ALA A 18 -0.95 5.03 16.02
N GLU A 19 -1.23 6.20 15.43
CA GLU A 19 -1.43 7.46 16.17
C GLU A 19 -2.71 7.43 17.03
N TYR A 20 -3.76 6.76 16.56
CA TYR A 20 -5.06 6.69 17.23
C TYR A 20 -5.50 5.23 17.48
N PRO A 21 -4.88 4.51 18.42
CA PRO A 21 -5.14 3.09 18.64
C PRO A 21 -6.56 2.79 19.16
N GLN A 22 -7.24 3.77 19.77
CA GLN A 22 -8.63 3.63 20.21
C GLN A 22 -9.65 3.83 19.07
N MET A 23 -9.20 4.26 17.89
CA MET A 23 -10.09 4.53 16.76
C MET A 23 -10.60 3.22 16.14
N ILE A 24 -11.92 3.10 16.04
CA ILE A 24 -12.57 1.94 15.42
C ILE A 24 -12.33 1.89 13.90
N GLN A 25 -12.27 0.67 13.35
CA GLN A 25 -12.01 0.42 11.92
C GLN A 25 -12.99 1.14 10.98
N GLU A 26 -14.24 1.34 11.41
CA GLU A 26 -15.25 2.05 10.61
C GLU A 26 -14.93 3.54 10.46
N LYS A 27 -14.40 4.15 11.52
CA LYS A 27 -13.97 5.55 11.51
C LYS A 27 -12.67 5.71 10.71
N LEU A 28 -11.78 4.72 10.77
CA LEU A 28 -10.61 4.66 9.88
C LEU A 28 -11.03 4.55 8.40
N ALA A 29 -12.07 3.78 8.09
CA ALA A 29 -12.61 3.68 6.73
C ALA A 29 -13.21 5.02 6.24
N GLU A 30 -13.99 5.70 7.09
CA GLU A 30 -14.53 7.04 6.81
C GLU A 30 -13.40 8.06 6.55
N CYS A 31 -12.40 8.06 7.43
CA CYS A 31 -11.22 8.90 7.25
C CYS A 31 -10.50 8.59 5.93
N ALA A 32 -10.27 7.31 5.62
CA ALA A 32 -9.60 6.91 4.39
C ALA A 32 -10.39 7.35 3.14
N GLN A 33 -11.71 7.21 3.16
CA GLN A 33 -12.57 7.65 2.06
C GLN A 33 -12.45 9.15 1.82
N ALA A 34 -12.58 9.96 2.88
CA ALA A 34 -12.51 11.41 2.80
C ALA A 34 -11.10 11.89 2.40
N THR A 35 -10.05 11.40 3.08
CA THR A 35 -8.66 11.84 2.86
C THR A 35 -8.13 11.46 1.47
N PHE A 36 -8.53 10.31 0.94
CA PHE A 36 -8.03 9.83 -0.36
C PHE A 36 -9.01 10.00 -1.52
N SER A 37 -10.15 10.68 -1.27
CA SER A 37 -11.23 10.88 -2.23
C SER A 37 -11.62 9.57 -2.94
N LEU A 38 -11.86 8.52 -2.14
CA LEU A 38 -12.25 7.21 -2.67
C LEU A 38 -13.73 7.24 -3.07
N ALA A 39 -14.06 6.58 -4.18
CA ALA A 39 -15.44 6.51 -4.65
C ALA A 39 -16.37 5.84 -3.63
N ASN A 40 -15.87 4.82 -2.92
CA ASN A 40 -16.63 4.06 -1.93
C ASN A 40 -15.87 3.98 -0.62
N LYS A 41 -16.62 3.92 0.49
CA LYS A 41 -16.08 3.61 1.82
C LYS A 41 -15.42 2.21 1.78
N PRO A 42 -14.15 2.07 2.21
CA PRO A 42 -13.55 0.75 2.35
C PRO A 42 -14.33 -0.10 3.37
N ALA A 43 -14.51 -1.38 3.08
CA ALA A 43 -15.15 -2.29 4.01
C ALA A 43 -14.30 -2.47 5.27
N ARG A 44 -14.94 -2.73 6.42
CA ARG A 44 -14.28 -2.94 7.71
C ARG A 44 -13.18 -4.01 7.65
N HIS A 45 -13.48 -5.15 7.04
CA HIS A 45 -12.50 -6.24 6.89
C HIS A 45 -11.28 -5.82 6.05
N THR A 46 -11.46 -4.92 5.09
CA THR A 46 -10.39 -4.42 4.23
C THR A 46 -9.41 -3.54 5.02
N ILE A 47 -9.93 -2.70 5.93
CA ILE A 47 -9.09 -1.96 6.88
C ILE A 47 -8.31 -2.94 7.76
N GLY A 48 -9.00 -3.95 8.31
CA GLY A 48 -8.36 -4.99 9.11
C GLY A 48 -7.23 -5.72 8.37
N ASP A 49 -7.44 -6.07 7.10
CA ASP A 49 -6.44 -6.72 6.26
C ASP A 49 -5.22 -5.82 5.99
N ILE A 50 -5.45 -4.51 5.77
CA ILE A 50 -4.37 -3.53 5.57
C ILE A 50 -3.52 -3.41 6.83
N LEU A 51 -4.16 -3.28 8.00
CA LEU A 51 -3.46 -3.17 9.28
C LEU A 51 -2.68 -4.45 9.61
N ARG A 52 -3.27 -5.63 9.37
CA ARG A 52 -2.58 -6.92 9.56
C ARG A 52 -1.33 -7.05 8.69
N LYS A 53 -1.39 -6.53 7.46
CA LYS A 53 -0.28 -6.55 6.48
C LYS A 53 0.63 -5.33 6.57
N ALA A 54 0.53 -4.51 7.62
CA ALA A 54 1.34 -3.31 7.80
C ALA A 54 2.84 -3.57 7.64
N HIS A 55 3.36 -4.64 8.26
CA HIS A 55 4.77 -5.03 8.17
C HIS A 55 5.22 -5.32 6.72
N LEU A 56 4.34 -5.87 5.87
CA LEU A 56 4.66 -6.15 4.46
C LEU A 56 4.69 -4.87 3.63
N LEU A 57 3.87 -3.88 3.96
CA LEU A 57 3.79 -2.63 3.19
C LEU A 57 5.10 -1.84 3.19
N ALA A 58 5.99 -2.05 4.16
CA ALA A 58 7.32 -1.47 4.20
C ALA A 58 8.37 -2.26 3.39
N GLY A 59 8.05 -3.48 2.95
CA GLY A 59 8.98 -4.38 2.28
C GLY A 59 9.21 -4.07 0.79
N GLU A 60 10.22 -4.73 0.23
CA GLU A 60 10.69 -4.60 -1.15
C GLU A 60 9.59 -4.69 -2.23
N PRO A 61 8.69 -5.71 -2.24
CA PRO A 61 7.64 -5.80 -3.26
C PRO A 61 6.58 -4.70 -3.15
N TYR A 62 6.59 -3.92 -2.07
CA TYR A 62 5.69 -2.79 -1.84
C TYR A 62 6.39 -1.44 -1.96
N GLN A 63 7.68 -1.36 -2.30
CA GLN A 63 8.45 -0.11 -2.31
C GLN A 63 7.79 0.99 -3.13
N ASP A 64 7.33 0.68 -4.34
CA ASP A 64 6.64 1.63 -5.21
C ASP A 64 5.26 2.01 -4.64
N GLY A 65 5.23 3.17 -3.97
CA GLY A 65 4.05 3.73 -3.32
C GLY A 65 2.94 4.14 -4.28
N LYS A 66 3.24 4.39 -5.57
CA LYS A 66 2.24 4.81 -6.57
C LYS A 66 1.37 3.64 -7.00
N ARG A 67 1.85 2.40 -6.87
CA ARG A 67 1.10 1.20 -7.22
C ARG A 67 0.01 0.90 -6.20
N ARG A 68 -1.04 0.22 -6.67
CA ARG A 68 -2.12 -0.31 -5.81
C ARG A 68 -1.82 -1.71 -5.28
N LYS A 69 -1.05 -2.49 -6.05
CA LYS A 69 -0.67 -3.89 -5.80
C LYS A 69 0.86 -3.99 -5.75
N PRO A 70 1.40 -4.92 -4.95
CA PRO A 70 2.84 -5.16 -4.93
C PRO A 70 3.37 -5.49 -6.32
N LEU A 71 4.63 -5.16 -6.55
CA LEU A 71 5.36 -5.65 -7.71
C LEU A 71 5.49 -7.17 -7.59
N ARG A 72 5.06 -7.87 -8.65
CA ARG A 72 5.26 -9.31 -8.81
C ARG A 72 6.29 -9.49 -9.90
N VAL A 73 7.49 -9.85 -9.50
CA VAL A 73 8.58 -10.16 -10.42
C VAL A 73 8.50 -11.64 -10.78
N VAL A 74 8.33 -11.95 -12.07
CA VAL A 74 8.24 -13.35 -12.54
C VAL A 74 9.61 -14.02 -12.48
N SER A 75 10.70 -13.28 -12.68
CA SER A 75 12.06 -13.78 -12.56
C SER A 75 12.97 -12.75 -11.91
N LEU A 76 13.26 -12.95 -10.62
CA LEU A 76 14.13 -12.07 -9.83
C LEU A 76 15.57 -12.05 -10.37
N ARG A 77 15.99 -13.15 -11.02
CA ARG A 77 17.27 -13.24 -11.73
C ARG A 77 17.33 -12.28 -12.93
N LEU A 78 16.25 -12.18 -13.71
CA LEU A 78 16.21 -11.29 -14.87
C LEU A 78 16.18 -9.83 -14.44
N GLU A 79 15.42 -9.47 -13.41
CA GLU A 79 15.43 -8.09 -12.91
C GLU A 79 16.80 -7.67 -12.37
N LYS A 80 17.49 -8.54 -11.62
CA LYS A 80 18.87 -8.26 -11.20
C LYS A 80 19.80 -8.00 -12.39
N ARG A 81 19.75 -8.86 -13.41
CA ARG A 81 20.57 -8.70 -14.63
C ARG A 81 20.25 -7.41 -15.37
N LEU A 82 18.97 -7.05 -15.48
CA LEU A 82 18.53 -5.83 -16.13
C LEU A 82 19.02 -4.59 -15.37
N SER A 83 18.87 -4.57 -14.05
CA SER A 83 19.36 -3.46 -13.21
C SER A 83 20.86 -3.28 -13.27
N THR A 84 21.63 -4.39 -13.32
CA THR A 84 23.08 -4.33 -13.54
C THR A 84 23.40 -3.74 -14.91
N TRP A 85 22.76 -4.23 -15.97
CA TRP A 85 22.99 -3.75 -17.33
C TRP A 85 22.70 -2.26 -17.47
N ILE A 86 21.59 -1.76 -16.91
CA ILE A 86 21.25 -0.32 -16.93
C ILE A 86 22.36 0.52 -16.29
N ARG A 87 22.89 0.10 -15.14
CA ARG A 87 23.97 0.81 -14.43
C ARG A 87 25.30 0.80 -15.18
N GLU A 88 25.50 -0.13 -16.09
CA GLU A 88 26.69 -0.20 -16.96
C GLU A 88 26.55 0.68 -18.21
N GLN A 89 25.35 1.23 -18.49
CA GLN A 89 25.11 2.15 -19.61
C GLN A 89 25.21 3.64 -19.23
N ASP A 90 25.22 3.96 -17.93
CA ASP A 90 25.48 5.30 -17.37
C ASP A 90 26.98 5.50 -17.10
#